data_AF-A0A4V3FVL1-F1
#
_entry.id   AF-A0A4V3FVL1-F1
#
_cell.length_a   1.000
_cell.length_b   1.000
_cell.length_c   1.000
_cell.angle_alpha   90.00
_cell.angle_beta   90.00
_cell.angle_gamma   90.00
#
_symmetry.space_group_name_H-M   'P 1'
#
loop_
_entity.id
_entity.type
_entity.pdbx_description
1 polymer ?
#
loop_
_entity_poly.entity_id
_entity_poly.type
_entity_poly.pdbx_seq_one_letter_code
_entity_poly.pdbx_strand_id
1 'polypeptide(L)'
;MRNGIAWAALVILFLAGEASAEGDISVCPDVSAIKASAFKSDVTPMPAPYNAGYEYDAVTPDGTKWHGETLATKDSFLEPKYELRPDSEEEQDKKIICRYRGTTVTKDKNVVSPYLKLIREK
;
A
#
# COMPACT_ATOMS: atom_id res chain seq x y z
N MET A 1 -15.79 28.02 -61.50
CA MET A 1 -14.50 27.30 -61.30
C MET A 1 -14.11 27.55 -59.85
N ARG A 2 -14.14 26.53 -58.97
CA ARG A 2 -12.95 25.88 -58.37
C ARG A 2 -11.92 26.92 -57.90
N ASN A 3 -11.48 27.05 -56.65
CA ASN A 3 -11.27 26.18 -55.49
C ASN A 3 -11.04 27.18 -54.31
N GLY A 4 -11.40 26.94 -53.04
CA GLY A 4 -11.00 25.80 -52.23
C GLY A 4 -9.60 26.04 -51.66
N ILE A 5 -9.48 26.66 -50.47
CA ILE A 5 -8.33 26.49 -49.57
C ILE A 5 -8.85 26.49 -48.14
N ALA A 6 -8.86 25.30 -47.57
CA ALA A 6 -9.21 25.02 -46.19
C ALA A 6 -8.16 25.61 -45.24
N TRP A 7 -8.60 26.35 -44.23
CA TRP A 7 -7.76 26.70 -43.10
C TRP A 7 -7.68 25.49 -42.16
N ALA A 8 -6.52 24.84 -42.17
CA ALA A 8 -6.18 23.76 -41.25
C ALA A 8 -6.11 24.33 -39.82
N ALA A 9 -7.09 23.96 -38.98
CA ALA A 9 -7.01 24.18 -37.54
C ALA A 9 -6.22 23.03 -36.91
N LEU A 10 -4.99 23.34 -36.50
CA LEU A 10 -4.12 22.44 -35.74
C LEU A 10 -4.66 22.31 -34.32
N VAL A 11 -5.41 21.23 -34.03
CA VAL A 11 -5.82 20.89 -32.67
C VAL A 11 -4.61 20.21 -32.00
N ILE A 12 -3.87 20.99 -31.22
CA ILE A 12 -2.87 20.45 -30.30
C ILE A 12 -3.64 19.83 -29.13
N LEU A 13 -3.82 18.51 -29.18
CA LEU A 13 -4.20 17.73 -28.01
C LEU A 13 -3.04 17.84 -27.01
N PHE A 14 -3.21 18.73 -26.03
CA PHE A 14 -2.52 18.63 -24.76
C PHE A 14 -2.85 17.24 -24.18
N LEU A 15 -1.96 16.28 -24.41
CA LEU A 15 -1.83 15.15 -23.50
C LEU A 15 -1.32 15.76 -22.19
N ALA A 16 -2.26 16.18 -21.35
CA ALA A 16 -2.01 16.25 -19.92
C ALA A 16 -1.54 14.85 -19.55
N GLY A 17 -0.23 14.70 -19.38
CA GLY A 17 0.31 13.58 -18.65
C GLY A 17 -0.35 13.64 -17.29
N GLU A 18 -1.34 12.77 -17.07
CA GLU A 18 -1.71 12.38 -15.72
C GLU A 18 -0.49 11.62 -15.20
N ALA A 19 0.52 12.39 -14.77
CA ALA A 19 1.49 11.92 -13.82
C ALA A 19 0.63 11.44 -12.65
N SER A 20 0.40 10.14 -12.61
CA SER A 20 -0.14 9.48 -11.44
C SER A 20 0.74 9.99 -10.32
N ALA A 21 0.17 10.72 -9.37
CA ALA A 21 0.91 11.19 -8.21
C ALA A 21 1.47 9.94 -7.54
N GLU A 22 2.75 9.65 -7.81
CA GLU A 22 3.52 8.70 -7.05
C GLU A 22 3.60 9.34 -5.67
N GLY A 23 2.69 8.94 -4.77
CA GLY A 23 2.61 9.49 -3.42
C GLY A 23 3.99 9.45 -2.75
N ASP A 24 4.27 10.40 -1.87
CA ASP A 24 5.60 10.52 -1.27
C ASP A 24 5.85 9.38 -0.29
N ILE A 25 6.39 8.27 -0.80
CA ILE A 25 6.70 7.09 0.01
C ILE A 25 7.72 7.38 1.13
N SER A 26 8.40 8.53 1.09
CA SER A 26 9.31 8.99 2.14
C SER A 26 8.61 9.24 3.47
N VAL A 27 7.28 9.49 3.47
CA VAL A 27 6.50 9.64 4.70
C VAL A 27 6.20 8.31 5.38
N CYS A 28 6.35 7.20 4.66
CA CYS A 28 6.05 5.88 5.16
C CYS A 28 7.10 5.42 6.18
N PRO A 29 6.71 4.78 7.28
CA PRO A 29 7.65 4.17 8.21
C PRO A 29 8.67 3.26 7.52
N ASP A 30 9.92 3.32 7.98
CA ASP A 30 10.89 2.30 7.58
C ASP A 30 10.43 0.93 8.10
N VAL A 31 10.65 -0.13 7.32
CA VAL A 31 10.22 -1.49 7.69
C VAL A 31 10.84 -1.94 9.01
N SER A 32 12.05 -1.50 9.34
CA SER A 32 12.70 -1.80 10.63
C SER A 32 12.01 -1.15 11.84
N ALA A 33 11.20 -0.11 11.63
CA ALA A 33 10.41 0.54 12.68
C ALA A 33 9.05 -0.14 12.90
N ILE A 34 8.63 -1.04 12.00
CA ILE A 34 7.36 -1.75 12.08
C ILE A 34 7.51 -2.94 13.03
N LYS A 35 6.58 -3.04 13.98
CA LYS A 35 6.43 -4.17 14.88
C LYS A 35 5.13 -4.89 14.55
N ALA A 36 5.16 -6.22 14.59
CA ALA A 36 3.97 -7.05 14.37
C ALA A 36 3.62 -7.83 15.63
N SER A 37 2.33 -7.92 15.92
CA SER A 37 1.78 -8.75 17.00
C SER A 37 0.69 -9.65 16.40
N ALA A 38 0.80 -10.96 16.62
CA ALA A 38 -0.23 -11.88 16.19
C ALA A 38 -1.51 -11.64 17.01
N PHE A 39 -2.65 -11.63 16.35
CA PHE A 39 -3.94 -11.49 17.01
C PHE A 39 -4.96 -12.51 16.50
N LYS A 40 -5.96 -12.73 17.35
CA LYS A 40 -7.17 -13.48 17.01
C LYS A 40 -8.35 -12.57 17.33
N SER A 41 -9.13 -12.23 16.32
CA SER A 41 -10.31 -11.40 16.50
C SER A 41 -11.37 -12.16 17.28
N ASP A 42 -11.86 -11.55 18.36
CA ASP A 42 -13.00 -12.03 19.14
C ASP A 42 -14.34 -11.58 18.54
N VAL A 43 -14.32 -10.86 17.39
CA VAL A 43 -15.52 -10.38 16.71
C VAL A 43 -16.28 -11.56 16.12
N THR A 44 -17.39 -11.93 16.77
CA THR A 44 -18.31 -12.96 16.29
C THR A 44 -19.35 -12.31 15.36
N PRO A 45 -19.64 -12.86 14.15
CA PRO A 45 -19.21 -14.15 13.61
C PRO A 45 -18.16 -13.99 12.50
N MET A 46 -16.90 -13.65 12.82
CA MET A 46 -15.83 -13.72 11.81
C MET A 46 -15.32 -15.17 11.68
N PRO A 47 -15.48 -15.84 10.52
CA PRO A 47 -15.04 -17.22 10.35
C PRO A 47 -13.52 -17.30 10.17
N ALA A 48 -12.93 -18.45 10.51
CA ALA A 48 -11.55 -18.74 10.14
C ALA A 48 -11.40 -18.85 8.61
N PRO A 49 -10.27 -18.43 8.02
CA PRO A 49 -9.08 -17.89 8.69
C PRO A 49 -9.13 -16.37 8.95
N TYR A 50 -10.19 -15.68 8.56
CA TYR A 50 -10.30 -14.22 8.67
C TYR A 50 -10.34 -13.71 10.10
N ASN A 51 -10.57 -14.58 11.08
CA ASN A 51 -10.52 -14.25 12.50
C ASN A 51 -9.11 -14.22 13.12
N ALA A 52 -8.05 -14.36 12.32
CA ALA A 52 -6.68 -14.31 12.83
C ALA A 52 -5.74 -13.62 11.84
N GLY A 53 -4.65 -13.07 12.37
CA GLY A 53 -3.63 -12.41 11.56
C GLY A 53 -2.63 -11.65 12.40
N TYR A 54 -2.19 -10.50 11.90
CA TYR A 54 -1.22 -9.62 12.57
C TYR A 54 -1.68 -8.18 12.58
N GLU A 55 -1.55 -7.54 13.73
CA GLU A 55 -1.58 -6.09 13.91
C GLU A 55 -0.16 -5.54 13.77
N TYR A 56 -0.05 -4.35 13.23
CA TYR A 56 1.21 -3.66 13.00
C TYR A 56 1.19 -2.29 13.62
N ASP A 57 2.29 -1.94 14.29
CA ASP A 57 2.53 -0.63 14.85
C ASP A 57 3.87 -0.10 14.37
N ALA A 58 3.93 1.17 14.01
CA ALA A 58 5.19 1.86 13.75
C ALA A 58 5.16 3.27 14.35
N VAL A 59 6.31 3.72 14.83
CA VAL A 59 6.51 5.08 15.32
C VAL A 59 7.71 5.66 14.60
N THR A 60 7.49 6.74 13.84
CA THR A 60 8.56 7.43 13.12
C THR A 60 9.37 8.33 14.06
N PRO A 61 10.57 8.81 13.66
CA PRO A 61 11.42 9.65 14.52
C PRO A 61 10.75 10.96 14.99
N ASP A 62 9.81 11.50 14.22
CA ASP A 62 9.00 12.67 14.56
C ASP A 62 7.84 12.36 15.54
N GLY A 63 7.69 11.09 15.95
CA GLY A 63 6.68 10.66 16.91
C GLY A 63 5.32 10.31 16.29
N THR A 64 5.18 10.38 14.97
CA THR A 64 3.96 9.96 14.28
C THR A 64 3.74 8.47 14.46
N LYS A 65 2.52 8.09 14.86
CA LYS A 65 2.10 6.71 15.04
C LYS A 65 1.34 6.21 13.84
N TRP A 66 1.62 4.96 13.48
CA TRP A 66 0.99 4.26 12.38
C TRP A 66 0.48 2.92 12.86
N HIS A 67 -0.68 2.52 12.35
CA HIS A 67 -1.35 1.26 12.68
C HIS A 67 -1.79 0.53 11.43
N GLY A 68 -1.79 -0.79 11.46
CA GLY A 68 -2.25 -1.61 10.35
C GLY A 68 -2.66 -3.00 10.80
N GLU A 69 -3.34 -3.72 9.92
CA GLU A 69 -3.72 -5.11 10.16
C GLU A 69 -3.68 -5.92 8.87
N THR A 70 -3.42 -7.22 9.03
CA THR A 70 -3.61 -8.23 8.00
C THR A 70 -4.40 -9.36 8.60
N LEU A 71 -5.42 -9.85 7.88
CA LEU A 71 -6.25 -10.98 8.26
C LEU A 71 -5.93 -12.20 7.39
N ALA A 72 -6.35 -13.37 7.83
CA ALA A 72 -6.23 -14.62 7.08
C ALA A 72 -4.80 -15.01 6.70
N THR A 73 -3.81 -14.54 7.46
CA THR A 73 -2.39 -14.87 7.27
C THR A 73 -1.80 -15.47 8.54
N LYS A 74 -0.83 -16.39 8.36
CA LYS A 74 0.02 -16.91 9.44
C LYS A 74 1.39 -16.25 9.48
N ASP A 75 1.66 -15.38 8.52
CA ASP A 75 2.95 -14.72 8.34
C ASP A 75 2.81 -13.21 8.56
N SER A 76 3.78 -12.63 9.27
CA SER A 76 3.84 -11.19 9.55
C SER A 76 4.42 -10.39 8.40
N PHE A 77 5.04 -11.05 7.42
CA PHE A 77 5.73 -10.43 6.29
C PHE A 77 6.94 -9.53 6.63
N LEU A 78 7.33 -9.42 7.90
CA LEU A 78 8.49 -8.64 8.34
C LEU A 78 9.82 -9.41 8.28
N GLU A 79 9.79 -10.70 7.92
CA GLU A 79 11.02 -11.47 7.71
C GLU A 79 11.83 -10.95 6.51
N PRO A 80 13.18 -10.89 6.58
CA PRO A 80 14.01 -10.34 5.50
C PRO A 80 13.81 -10.97 4.12
N LYS A 81 13.43 -12.25 4.07
CA LYS A 81 13.15 -12.99 2.81
C LYS A 81 12.05 -12.35 1.96
N TYR A 82 11.21 -11.53 2.56
CA TYR A 82 10.12 -10.83 1.89
C TYR A 82 10.55 -9.50 1.28
N GLU A 83 11.74 -8.96 1.63
CA GLU A 83 12.25 -7.70 1.07
C GLU A 83 11.17 -6.60 1.04
N LEU A 84 10.39 -6.51 2.13
CA LEU A 84 9.25 -5.63 2.21
C LEU A 84 9.72 -4.18 2.07
N ARG A 85 8.98 -3.38 1.29
CA ARG A 85 9.26 -1.96 1.06
C ARG A 85 7.97 -1.18 0.82
N PRO A 86 7.96 0.14 1.09
CA PRO A 86 6.90 1.03 0.64
C PRO A 86 6.70 0.90 -0.87
N ASP A 87 5.45 0.76 -1.29
CA ASP A 87 5.00 0.64 -2.68
C ASP A 87 4.29 1.92 -3.13
N SER A 88 3.44 2.48 -2.25
CA SER A 88 2.71 3.71 -2.54
C SER A 88 2.25 4.40 -1.26
N GLU A 89 2.01 5.70 -1.38
CA GLU A 89 1.30 6.52 -0.39
C GLU A 89 -0.01 7.03 -0.99
N GLU A 90 -1.05 7.09 -0.16
CA GLU A 90 -2.38 7.56 -0.56
C GLU A 90 -3.05 8.30 0.60
N GLU A 91 -3.62 9.46 0.30
CA GLU A 91 -4.42 10.23 1.23
C GLU A 91 -5.92 9.96 1.02
N GLN A 92 -6.61 9.51 2.07
CA GLN A 92 -8.07 9.28 2.07
C GLN A 92 -8.67 9.70 3.41
N ASP A 93 -9.74 10.50 3.40
CA ASP A 93 -10.53 10.82 4.61
C ASP A 93 -9.70 11.32 5.80
N LYS A 94 -8.74 12.22 5.57
CA LYS A 94 -7.77 12.74 6.56
C LYS A 94 -6.84 11.67 7.15
N LYS A 95 -6.67 10.56 6.44
CA LYS A 95 -5.71 9.52 6.75
C LYS A 95 -4.65 9.48 5.67
N ILE A 96 -3.45 9.13 6.07
CA ILE A 96 -2.37 8.79 5.14
C ILE A 96 -2.18 7.28 5.22
N ILE A 97 -2.23 6.63 4.06
CA ILE A 97 -2.16 5.18 3.90
C ILE A 97 -0.87 4.86 3.15
N CYS A 98 0.04 4.15 3.82
CA CYS A 98 1.24 3.60 3.22
C CYS A 98 1.01 2.12 2.90
N ARG A 99 1.15 1.76 1.63
CA ARG A 99 1.05 0.39 1.15
C ARG A 99 2.45 -0.18 1.00
N TYR A 100 2.64 -1.41 1.45
CA TYR A 100 3.92 -2.10 1.36
C TYR A 100 3.76 -3.38 0.56
N ARG A 101 4.78 -3.68 -0.24
CA ARG A 101 4.90 -4.92 -1.01
C ARG A 101 6.29 -5.49 -0.87
N GLY A 102 6.40 -6.79 -1.12
CA GLY A 102 7.65 -7.52 -1.03
C GLY A 102 7.77 -8.59 -2.10
N THR A 103 8.91 -9.27 -2.08
CA THR A 103 9.19 -10.43 -2.91
C THR A 103 8.23 -11.57 -2.55
N THR A 104 7.59 -12.13 -3.57
CA THR A 104 6.74 -13.31 -3.41
C THR A 104 7.61 -14.54 -3.23
N VAL A 105 7.33 -15.34 -2.21
CA VAL A 105 8.08 -16.56 -1.89
C VAL A 105 7.16 -17.78 -1.97
N THR A 106 7.73 -18.92 -2.38
CA THR A 106 7.02 -20.20 -2.36
C THR A 106 7.43 -20.98 -1.12
N LYS A 107 6.46 -21.34 -0.28
CA LYS A 107 6.65 -22.12 0.95
C LYS A 107 5.72 -23.32 0.96
N ASP A 108 6.26 -24.53 0.97
CA ASP A 108 5.48 -25.78 1.05
C ASP A 108 4.35 -25.89 0.00
N LYS A 109 4.65 -25.51 -1.25
CA LYS A 109 3.71 -25.41 -2.39
C LYS A 109 2.68 -24.27 -2.30
N ASN A 110 2.75 -23.42 -1.28
CA ASN A 110 1.93 -22.21 -1.16
C ASN A 110 2.71 -21.00 -1.63
N VAL A 111 2.07 -20.15 -2.43
CA VAL A 111 2.63 -18.86 -2.86
C VAL A 111 2.23 -17.81 -1.84
N VAL A 112 3.21 -17.15 -1.24
CA VAL A 112 3.02 -16.10 -0.23
C VAL A 112 3.51 -14.78 -0.80
N SER A 113 2.58 -13.85 -1.00
CA SER A 113 2.84 -12.51 -1.53
C SER A 113 2.64 -11.48 -0.42
N PRO A 114 3.72 -10.83 0.07
CA PRO A 114 3.66 -9.85 1.14
C PRO A 114 2.81 -8.63 0.77
N TYR A 115 1.89 -8.29 1.65
CA TYR A 115 1.11 -7.08 1.53
C TYR A 115 0.66 -6.61 2.90
N LEU A 116 0.97 -5.36 3.25
CA LEU A 116 0.42 -4.70 4.43
C LEU A 116 0.13 -3.23 4.14
N LYS A 117 -0.78 -2.67 4.93
CA LYS A 117 -1.12 -1.24 4.92
C LYS A 117 -0.87 -0.68 6.31
N LEU A 118 -0.20 0.46 6.37
CA LEU A 118 -0.12 1.27 7.58
C LEU A 118 -0.89 2.55 7.37
N ILE A 119 -1.61 2.96 8.40
CA ILE A 119 -2.50 4.11 8.41
C ILE A 119 -2.10 5.01 9.56
N ARG A 120 -2.00 6.31 9.28
CA ARG A 120 -2.01 7.35 10.31
C ARG A 120 -3.16 8.30 10.06
N GLU A 121 -3.66 8.88 11.15
CA GLU A 121 -4.57 10.02 11.09
C GLU A 121 -3.73 11.31 10.90
N LYS A 122 -4.28 12.30 10.18
CA LYS A 122 -3.69 13.65 10.05
C LYS A 122 -4.02 14.55 11.24
#